data_AF-A0A9P6ZFS5-F1
#
_entry.id   AF-A0A9P6ZFS5-F1
#
_cell.length_a   1.000
_cell.length_b   1.000
_cell.length_c   1.000
_cell.angle_alpha   90.00
_cell.angle_beta   90.00
_cell.angle_gamma   90.00
#
_symmetry.space_group_name_H-M   'P 1'
#
loop_
_entity.id
_entity.type
_entity.pdbx_description
1 polymer ?
#
loop_
_entity_poly.entity_id
_entity_poly.type
_entity_poly.pdbx_seq_one_letter_code
_entity_poly.pdbx_strand_id
1 'polypeptide(L)'
;MDYDRYNATLPYIFKPTQGDAWFRPHEDSVPPGICLCTHDGQFRVFPYETAALTPFEAAVAALNPLVAVKVSSAAVHAALEEQAIDDCIYVDSNTHIQVLDSMFLLPQAEKDQNTAFIRDECVLIVWSDSLDIPIARDFEDHLIRLLWCTKPPLPSTHELSINSDKPADPRLTPSSTNSQKPTCADPEKASQKQSACPIMLYAPVYNGLSAALAFSFIGKGLTTLLSEFRLDGNYTNFTLCALMPLLFCVSLFFTLQIMQNLTFAIGPIAHYHQNSRYYSAVPPLPNPAIDNALPHITIQMPVYKESLATVLTPSLTSLKTGMQTYAHHGGTSSLFIDDDGLCILPPDQAKERIEYYTTHGIGWIARPRHGHQGQSLPH
;
A
#
# COMPACT_ATOMS: atom_id res chain seq x y z
N MET A 1 -3.72 32.65 31.27
CA MET A 1 -3.56 31.51 30.36
C MET A 1 -2.56 31.93 29.32
N ASP A 2 -1.36 31.37 29.34
CA ASP A 2 -0.39 31.63 28.29
C ASP A 2 -0.89 30.96 27.01
N TYR A 3 -1.05 31.76 25.96
CA TYR A 3 -1.52 31.31 24.66
C TYR A 3 -0.39 30.52 23.97
N ASP A 4 -0.36 29.22 24.24
CA ASP A 4 0.59 28.27 23.66
C ASP A 4 0.16 27.86 22.24
N ARG A 5 1.11 27.39 21.41
CA ARG A 5 0.88 26.98 20.02
C ARG A 5 -0.27 25.98 19.88
N TYR A 6 -0.36 25.03 20.81
CA TYR A 6 -1.42 24.01 20.81
C TYR A 6 -2.82 24.62 21.01
N ASN A 7 -2.93 25.69 21.82
CA ASN A 7 -4.19 26.38 22.06
C ASN A 7 -4.68 27.17 20.84
N ALA A 8 -3.78 27.49 19.90
CA ALA A 8 -4.14 28.07 18.60
C ALA A 8 -4.45 26.99 17.55
N THR A 9 -3.72 25.87 17.56
CA THR A 9 -3.90 24.76 16.60
C THR A 9 -5.21 24.01 16.82
N LEU A 10 -5.57 23.71 18.07
CA LEU A 10 -6.79 22.95 18.40
C LEU A 10 -8.07 23.58 17.80
N PRO A 11 -8.38 24.87 18.04
CA PRO A 11 -9.54 25.51 17.43
C PRO A 11 -9.44 25.63 15.91
N TYR A 12 -8.22 25.80 15.37
CA TYR A 12 -8.00 25.91 13.92
C TYR A 12 -8.39 24.62 13.19
N ILE A 13 -8.01 23.46 13.74
CA ILE A 13 -8.35 22.14 13.17
C ILE A 13 -9.81 21.78 13.45
N PHE A 14 -10.34 22.15 14.62
CA PHE A 14 -11.74 21.86 14.99
C PHE A 14 -12.77 22.65 14.17
N LYS A 15 -12.49 23.90 13.82
CA LYS A 15 -13.45 24.75 13.10
C LYS A 15 -13.92 24.12 11.76
N PRO A 16 -13.03 23.54 10.93
CA PRO A 16 -13.40 22.81 9.73
C PRO A 16 -14.32 21.60 9.93
N THR A 17 -14.26 20.94 11.09
CA THR A 17 -14.97 19.68 11.39
C THR A 17 -16.37 19.91 11.96
N GLN A 18 -16.74 21.18 12.18
CA GLN A 18 -18.06 21.63 12.65
C GLN A 18 -19.04 21.96 11.50
N GLY A 19 -18.80 21.44 10.29
CA GLY A 19 -19.58 21.76 9.08
C GLY A 19 -21.10 21.52 9.23
N ASP A 20 -21.47 20.60 10.11
CA ASP A 20 -22.84 20.14 10.34
C ASP A 20 -23.45 20.67 11.66
N ALA A 21 -23.15 21.92 12.03
CA ALA A 21 -23.65 22.54 13.28
C ALA A 21 -25.20 22.57 13.43
N TRP A 22 -25.95 22.24 12.38
CA TRP A 22 -27.41 22.07 12.37
C TRP A 22 -27.87 20.67 12.82
N PHE A 23 -27.03 19.64 12.64
CA PHE A 23 -27.29 18.29 13.12
C PHE A 23 -26.85 18.18 14.58
N ARG A 24 -27.83 18.10 15.47
CA ARG A 24 -27.62 17.74 16.87
C ARG A 24 -28.42 16.47 17.11
N PRO A 25 -27.77 15.29 17.17
CA PRO A 25 -28.45 14.11 17.67
C PRO A 25 -28.92 14.39 19.11
N HIS A 26 -29.86 13.57 19.61
CA HIS A 26 -30.54 13.72 20.90
C HIS A 26 -29.69 14.35 22.04
N GLU A 27 -30.33 15.00 23.02
CA GLU A 27 -29.66 15.71 24.14
C GLU A 27 -28.60 14.86 24.91
N ASP A 28 -28.64 13.53 24.79
CA ASP A 28 -27.68 12.58 25.37
C ASP A 28 -26.45 12.28 24.48
N SER A 29 -26.33 12.88 23.29
CA SER A 29 -25.22 12.62 22.38
C SER A 29 -23.91 13.26 22.85
N VAL A 30 -22.83 12.48 22.84
CA VAL A 30 -21.52 12.95 23.30
C VAL A 30 -20.99 13.99 22.33
N PRO A 31 -20.52 15.17 22.81
CA PRO A 31 -20.12 16.26 21.93
C PRO A 31 -18.93 15.89 21.03
N PRO A 32 -18.82 16.51 19.84
CA PRO A 32 -17.64 16.39 19.00
C PRO A 32 -16.43 17.00 19.71
N GLY A 33 -15.25 16.50 19.40
CA GLY A 33 -14.01 16.90 20.06
C GLY A 33 -12.79 16.66 19.20
N ILE A 34 -11.69 17.31 19.53
CA ILE A 34 -10.37 17.05 18.96
C ILE A 34 -9.40 16.84 20.10
N CYS A 35 -8.49 15.88 19.93
CA CYS A 35 -7.41 15.57 20.83
C CYS A 35 -6.08 15.72 20.09
N LEU A 36 -5.12 16.41 20.69
CA LEU A 36 -3.81 16.69 20.11
C LEU A 36 -2.71 16.31 21.10
N CYS A 37 -1.73 15.53 20.64
CA CYS A 37 -0.54 15.19 21.40
C CYS A 37 0.41 16.39 21.46
N THR A 38 0.88 16.70 22.66
CA THR A 38 1.86 17.75 22.93
C THR A 38 3.28 17.18 22.91
N HIS A 39 4.29 18.04 22.84
CA HIS A 39 5.69 17.61 22.86
C HIS A 39 6.11 16.86 24.12
N ASP A 40 5.38 17.06 25.23
CA ASP A 40 5.62 16.38 26.50
C ASP A 40 4.96 14.99 26.55
N GLY A 41 4.34 14.54 25.46
CA GLY A 41 3.56 13.30 25.40
C GLY A 41 2.20 13.37 26.10
N GLN A 42 1.77 14.57 26.54
CA GLN A 42 0.45 14.79 27.09
C GLN A 42 -0.57 15.07 25.99
N PHE A 43 -1.80 14.62 26.18
CA PHE A 43 -2.89 14.88 25.28
C PHE A 43 -3.69 16.09 25.75
N ARG A 44 -4.08 16.96 24.81
CA ARG A 44 -4.94 18.11 25.08
C ARG A 44 -6.20 18.01 24.23
N VAL A 45 -7.35 18.18 24.86
CA VAL A 45 -8.66 18.08 24.23
C VAL A 45 -9.31 19.46 24.07
N PHE A 46 -10.02 19.63 22.95
CA PHE A 46 -10.88 20.77 22.68
C PHE A 46 -12.24 20.28 22.16
N PRO A 47 -13.40 20.84 22.57
CA PRO A 47 -13.58 21.98 23.48
C PRO A 47 -13.07 21.74 24.92
N TYR A 48 -12.52 22.78 25.54
CA TYR A 48 -11.97 22.69 26.89
C TYR A 48 -13.07 22.38 27.93
N GLU A 49 -12.70 21.77 29.05
CA GLU A 49 -13.56 21.53 30.23
C GLU A 49 -14.83 20.69 29.95
N THR A 50 -14.81 19.88 28.90
CA THR A 50 -15.94 19.00 28.55
C THR A 50 -15.72 17.60 29.15
N ALA A 51 -16.33 17.34 30.31
CA ALA A 51 -16.18 16.06 31.03
C ALA A 51 -16.55 14.83 30.19
N ALA A 52 -17.48 14.99 29.23
CA ALA A 52 -17.92 13.93 28.33
C ALA A 52 -16.83 13.46 27.34
N LEU A 53 -15.73 14.21 27.16
CA LEU A 53 -14.61 13.83 26.31
C LEU A 53 -13.49 13.07 27.05
N THR A 54 -13.63 12.85 28.36
CA THR A 54 -12.63 12.13 29.16
C THR A 54 -12.36 10.70 28.64
N PRO A 55 -13.38 9.89 28.27
CA PRO A 55 -13.13 8.56 27.69
C PRO A 55 -12.40 8.63 26.35
N PHE A 56 -12.74 9.63 25.52
CA PHE A 56 -12.09 9.87 24.24
C PHE A 56 -10.61 10.26 24.42
N GLU A 57 -10.29 11.14 25.37
CA GLU A 57 -8.90 11.50 25.70
C GLU A 57 -8.08 10.27 26.10
N ALA A 58 -8.61 9.47 27.02
CA ALA A 58 -7.92 8.28 27.53
C ALA A 58 -7.69 7.24 26.42
N ALA A 59 -8.69 7.03 25.57
CA ALA A 59 -8.63 6.10 24.46
C ALA A 59 -7.62 6.55 23.38
N VAL A 60 -7.64 7.83 23.00
CA VAL A 60 -6.68 8.41 22.05
C VAL A 60 -5.26 8.36 22.63
N ALA A 61 -5.09 8.66 23.92
CA ALA A 61 -3.79 8.60 24.57
C ALA A 61 -3.18 7.20 24.53
N ALA A 62 -4.00 6.16 24.69
CA ALA A 62 -3.57 4.77 24.59
C ALA A 62 -3.27 4.33 23.15
N LEU A 63 -4.01 4.82 22.15
CA LEU A 63 -3.72 4.59 20.72
C LEU A 63 -2.45 5.36 20.26
N ASN A 64 -2.15 6.47 20.92
CA ASN A 64 -1.01 7.35 20.69
C ASN A 64 -0.84 7.84 19.23
N PRO A 65 -1.84 8.49 18.61
CA PRO A 65 -1.66 9.27 17.38
C PRO A 65 -1.23 10.71 17.70
N LEU A 66 -0.73 11.45 16.70
CA LEU A 66 -0.42 12.88 16.88
C LEU A 66 -1.69 13.70 17.09
N VAL A 67 -2.74 13.42 16.31
CA VAL A 67 -4.01 14.14 16.37
C VAL A 67 -5.18 13.18 16.12
N ALA A 68 -6.29 13.37 16.83
CA ALA A 68 -7.52 12.63 16.64
C ALA A 68 -8.73 13.56 16.70
N VAL A 69 -9.70 13.35 15.83
CA VAL A 69 -10.94 14.11 15.71
C VAL A 69 -12.10 13.16 15.92
N LYS A 70 -13.01 13.55 16.81
CA LYS A 70 -14.29 12.92 17.04
C LYS A 70 -15.37 13.67 16.27
N VAL A 71 -15.92 13.00 15.26
CA VAL A 71 -16.92 13.52 14.34
C VAL A 71 -18.27 12.89 14.65
N SER A 72 -19.30 13.74 14.74
CA SER A 72 -20.70 13.31 14.82
C SER A 72 -21.46 14.05 13.73
N SER A 73 -21.92 13.33 12.71
CA SER A 73 -22.72 13.89 11.61
C SER A 73 -23.91 12.99 11.29
N ALA A 74 -24.90 13.52 10.57
CA ALA A 74 -26.09 12.76 10.19
C ALA A 74 -25.74 11.52 9.37
N ALA A 75 -24.70 11.61 8.54
CA ALA A 75 -24.22 10.51 7.72
C ALA A 75 -23.63 9.37 8.57
N VAL A 76 -22.88 9.70 9.63
CA VAL A 76 -22.32 8.70 10.55
C VAL A 76 -23.43 7.94 11.27
N HIS A 77 -24.46 8.65 11.74
CA HIS A 77 -25.61 8.05 12.41
C HIS A 77 -26.39 7.13 11.47
N ALA A 78 -26.66 7.58 10.25
CA ALA A 78 -27.36 6.78 9.24
C ALA A 78 -26.57 5.52 8.84
N ALA A 79 -25.25 5.63 8.67
CA ALA A 79 -24.40 4.49 8.31
C ALA A 79 -24.35 3.42 9.42
N LEU A 80 -24.28 3.85 10.69
CA LEU A 80 -24.31 2.93 11.83
C LEU A 80 -25.68 2.28 12.04
N GLU A 81 -26.78 2.97 11.72
CA GLU A 81 -28.13 2.40 11.78
C GLU A 81 -28.38 1.37 10.65
N GLU A 82 -27.88 1.65 9.44
CA GLU A 82 -28.01 0.74 8.29
C GLU A 82 -27.18 -0.55 8.46
N GLN A 83 -26.01 -0.45 9.11
CA GLN A 83 -25.04 -1.53 9.27
C GLN A 83 -24.84 -1.97 10.73
N ALA A 84 -25.93 -2.16 11.48
CA ALA A 84 -25.87 -2.33 12.95
C ALA A 84 -25.14 -3.60 13.46
N ILE A 85 -24.97 -4.63 12.63
CA ILE A 85 -24.49 -5.96 13.06
C ILE A 85 -23.02 -6.21 12.70
N ASP A 86 -22.52 -5.59 11.63
CA ASP A 86 -21.18 -5.91 11.13
C ASP A 86 -20.10 -5.17 11.92
N ASP A 87 -18.94 -5.81 12.03
CA ASP A 87 -17.73 -5.26 12.67
C ASP A 87 -17.03 -4.22 11.76
N CYS A 88 -17.65 -3.90 10.62
CA CYS A 88 -17.14 -2.98 9.64
C CYS A 88 -18.20 -2.36 8.73
N ILE A 89 -17.87 -1.21 8.17
CA ILE A 89 -18.70 -0.49 7.18
C ILE A 89 -17.88 -0.32 5.91
N TYR A 90 -18.45 -0.74 4.78
CA TYR A 90 -17.89 -0.50 3.45
C TYR A 90 -18.32 0.88 2.98
N VAL A 91 -17.36 1.80 2.81
CA VAL A 91 -17.58 3.14 2.23
C VAL A 91 -17.48 3.12 0.70
N ASP A 92 -16.70 2.19 0.15
CA ASP A 92 -16.64 1.88 -1.27
C ASP A 92 -16.25 0.39 -1.43
N SER A 93 -16.25 -0.10 -2.67
CA SER A 93 -15.82 -1.44 -3.09
C SER A 93 -14.42 -1.81 -2.54
N ASN A 94 -13.58 -0.80 -2.28
CA ASN A 94 -12.19 -0.93 -1.87
C ASN A 94 -11.91 -0.17 -0.55
N THR A 95 -12.92 0.22 0.22
CA THR A 95 -12.67 0.97 1.46
C THR A 95 -13.62 0.49 2.53
N HIS A 96 -13.05 -0.22 3.48
CA HIS A 96 -13.68 -0.76 4.66
C HIS A 96 -13.14 -0.04 5.89
N ILE A 97 -14.05 0.44 6.73
CA ILE A 97 -13.74 1.10 8.00
C ILE A 97 -14.22 0.20 9.13
N GLN A 98 -13.36 -0.05 10.10
CA GLN A 98 -13.68 -0.82 11.30
C GLN A 98 -14.78 -0.16 12.15
N VAL A 99 -15.62 -0.98 12.76
CA VAL A 99 -16.64 -0.59 13.74
C VAL A 99 -16.28 -1.20 15.08
N LEU A 100 -16.23 -0.38 16.12
CA LEU A 100 -15.96 -0.77 17.49
C LEU A 100 -17.21 -0.54 18.33
N ASP A 101 -17.47 -1.44 19.28
CA ASP A 101 -18.64 -1.30 20.17
C ASP A 101 -18.55 -0.08 21.08
N SER A 102 -17.35 0.23 21.57
CA SER A 102 -17.14 1.26 22.57
C SER A 102 -15.81 1.99 22.42
N MET A 103 -15.78 3.24 22.88
CA MET A 103 -14.58 4.09 22.91
C MET A 103 -13.38 3.41 23.60
N PHE A 104 -13.62 2.55 24.59
CA PHE A 104 -12.56 1.81 25.30
C PHE A 104 -11.81 0.80 24.42
N LEU A 105 -12.40 0.36 23.31
CA LEU A 105 -11.79 -0.57 22.36
C LEU A 105 -10.94 0.14 21.30
N LEU A 106 -10.98 1.47 21.21
CA LEU A 106 -10.19 2.25 20.27
C LEU A 106 -8.67 1.94 20.31
N PRO A 107 -8.04 1.64 21.46
CA PRO A 107 -6.62 1.26 21.49
C PRO A 107 -6.31 -0.08 20.81
N GLN A 108 -7.32 -0.93 20.60
CA GLN A 108 -7.21 -2.22 19.90
C GLN A 108 -7.53 -2.10 18.40
N ALA A 109 -7.93 -0.91 17.95
CA ALA A 109 -8.24 -0.64 16.56
C ALA A 109 -7.02 -0.86 15.66
N GLU A 110 -7.28 -1.21 14.40
CA GLU A 110 -6.25 -1.22 13.37
C GLU A 110 -5.77 0.22 13.13
N LYS A 111 -4.58 0.53 13.66
CA LYS A 111 -4.03 1.89 13.69
C LYS A 111 -3.84 2.44 12.28
N ASP A 112 -3.49 1.57 11.33
CA ASP A 112 -3.22 1.93 9.93
C ASP A 112 -4.48 2.31 9.14
N GLN A 113 -5.70 2.01 9.62
CA GLN A 113 -6.92 2.52 8.95
C GLN A 113 -7.15 4.02 9.18
N ASN A 114 -6.49 4.62 10.18
CA ASN A 114 -6.65 6.03 10.56
C ASN A 114 -8.08 6.47 10.91
N THR A 115 -9.04 5.54 10.94
CA THR A 115 -10.47 5.79 11.10
C THR A 115 -11.14 4.61 11.78
N ALA A 116 -12.12 4.88 12.64
CA ALA A 116 -12.97 3.87 13.27
C ALA A 116 -14.34 4.44 13.65
N PHE A 117 -15.40 3.69 13.37
CA PHE A 117 -16.73 3.98 13.90
C PHE A 117 -16.86 3.45 15.32
N ILE A 118 -17.55 4.21 16.18
CA ILE A 118 -17.85 3.82 17.55
C ILE A 118 -19.38 3.72 17.70
N ARG A 119 -19.86 2.53 18.06
CA ARG A 119 -21.29 2.16 18.04
C ARG A 119 -22.06 2.74 19.23
N ASP A 120 -21.54 2.67 20.45
CA ASP A 120 -22.24 3.17 21.66
C ASP A 120 -22.49 4.69 21.63
N GLU A 121 -21.54 5.45 21.09
CA GLU A 121 -21.60 6.91 21.00
C GLU A 121 -22.09 7.42 19.64
N CYS A 122 -22.30 6.54 18.66
CA CYS A 122 -22.64 6.86 17.27
C CYS A 122 -21.73 7.93 16.63
N VAL A 123 -20.42 7.76 16.78
CA VAL A 123 -19.39 8.73 16.32
C VAL A 123 -18.37 8.06 15.42
N LEU A 124 -17.71 8.88 14.59
CA LEU A 124 -16.55 8.48 13.81
C LEU A 124 -15.30 9.12 14.42
N ILE A 125 -14.29 8.32 14.72
CA ILE A 125 -12.99 8.79 15.16
C ILE A 125 -12.03 8.74 13.97
N VAL A 126 -11.40 9.86 13.66
CA VAL A 126 -10.40 10.00 12.60
C VAL A 126 -9.09 10.46 13.23
N TRP A 127 -7.99 9.77 13.00
CA TRP A 127 -6.68 10.14 13.54
C TRP A 127 -5.59 10.21 12.47
N SER A 128 -4.51 10.92 12.80
CA SER A 128 -3.35 11.07 11.93
C SER A 128 -2.07 11.22 12.76
N ASP A 129 -0.96 10.76 12.18
CA ASP A 129 0.40 11.01 12.67
C ASP A 129 0.94 12.38 12.19
N SER A 130 0.19 13.10 11.35
CA SER A 130 0.54 14.43 10.83
C SER A 130 -0.58 15.45 11.08
N LEU A 131 -0.21 16.74 11.14
CA LEU A 131 -1.17 17.84 11.34
C LEU A 131 -1.97 18.20 10.07
N ASP A 132 -1.60 17.65 8.93
CA ASP A 132 -2.39 17.77 7.71
C ASP A 132 -3.60 16.84 7.85
N ILE A 133 -4.74 17.39 8.27
CA ILE A 133 -6.03 16.67 8.31
C ILE A 133 -6.94 17.14 7.16
N PRO A 134 -6.67 16.76 5.90
CA PRO A 134 -7.67 16.84 4.82
C PRO A 134 -8.74 15.74 4.96
N ILE A 135 -8.39 14.65 5.66
CA ILE A 135 -9.10 13.37 5.73
C ILE A 135 -10.54 13.52 6.23
N ALA A 136 -10.81 14.28 7.30
CA ALA A 136 -12.15 14.30 7.91
C ALA A 136 -13.28 14.78 6.95
N ARG A 137 -12.98 15.71 6.03
CA ARG A 137 -13.98 16.21 5.05
C ARG A 137 -14.15 15.28 3.86
N ASP A 138 -13.03 14.79 3.32
CA ASP A 138 -13.06 13.89 2.18
C ASP A 138 -13.82 12.59 2.52
N PHE A 139 -13.76 12.15 3.77
CA PHE A 139 -14.50 10.99 4.26
C PHE A 139 -16.00 11.24 4.39
N GLU A 140 -16.42 12.41 4.86
CA GLU A 140 -17.84 12.76 4.95
C GLU A 140 -18.49 12.81 3.55
N ASP A 141 -17.79 13.37 2.57
CA ASP A 141 -18.25 13.38 1.17
C ASP A 141 -18.41 11.97 0.60
N HIS A 142 -17.50 11.04 0.93
CA HIS A 142 -17.61 9.64 0.52
C HIS A 142 -18.76 8.90 1.23
N LEU A 143 -18.96 9.14 2.53
CA LEU A 143 -20.03 8.53 3.31
C LEU A 143 -21.41 8.96 2.81
N ILE A 144 -21.58 10.26 2.51
CA ILE A 144 -22.82 10.78 1.92
C ILE A 144 -23.08 10.12 0.56
N ARG A 145 -22.07 9.97 -0.30
CA ARG A 145 -22.26 9.28 -1.58
C ARG A 145 -22.71 7.83 -1.38
N LEU A 146 -22.14 7.11 -0.43
CA LEU A 146 -22.55 5.74 -0.14
C LEU A 146 -24.03 5.66 0.28
N LEU A 147 -24.45 6.47 1.26
CA LEU A 147 -25.84 6.50 1.75
C LEU A 147 -26.86 6.84 0.66
N TRP A 148 -26.43 7.55 -0.39
CA TRP A 148 -27.29 7.91 -1.52
C TRP A 148 -27.25 6.86 -2.64
N CYS A 149 -26.19 6.06 -2.73
CA CYS A 149 -26.04 4.95 -3.68
C CYS A 149 -26.62 3.62 -3.18
N THR A 150 -26.79 3.42 -1.87
CA THR A 150 -27.39 2.20 -1.29
C THR A 150 -28.91 2.07 -1.51
N LYS A 151 -29.58 3.11 -2.03
CA LYS A 151 -30.98 2.96 -2.47
C LYS A 151 -31.03 2.13 -3.75
N PRO A 152 -31.61 0.91 -3.74
CA PRO A 152 -31.89 0.23 -5.00
C PRO A 152 -32.76 1.16 -5.85
N PRO A 153 -32.53 1.26 -7.17
CA PRO A 153 -33.39 2.07 -8.02
C PRO A 153 -34.81 1.58 -7.82
N LEU A 154 -35.71 2.48 -7.39
CA LEU A 154 -37.13 2.18 -7.29
C LEU A 154 -37.56 1.54 -8.61
N PRO A 155 -38.30 0.41 -8.60
CA PRO A 155 -38.88 -0.09 -9.83
C PRO A 155 -39.83 0.99 -10.33
N SER A 156 -39.46 1.64 -11.43
CA SER A 156 -40.30 2.58 -12.15
C SER A 156 -41.51 1.81 -12.68
N THR A 157 -42.62 1.93 -11.95
CA THR A 157 -43.93 1.40 -12.30
C THR A 157 -44.46 2.10 -13.56
N HIS A 158 -44.60 1.30 -14.62
CA HIS A 158 -45.40 1.51 -15.84
C HIS A 158 -44.95 2.58 -16.85
N GLU A 159 -44.48 2.11 -18.02
CA GLU A 159 -45.30 2.21 -19.23
C GLU A 159 -45.22 0.90 -20.05
N LEU A 160 -46.38 0.49 -20.52
CA LEU A 160 -46.66 -0.77 -21.21
C LEU A 160 -46.16 -0.74 -22.65
N SER A 161 -45.48 -1.80 -23.09
CA SER A 161 -45.57 -2.22 -24.48
C SER A 161 -45.53 -3.74 -24.60
N ILE A 162 -46.60 -4.22 -25.21
CA ILE A 162 -47.00 -5.59 -25.47
C ILE A 162 -46.19 -6.13 -26.66
N ASN A 163 -45.65 -7.34 -26.57
CA ASN A 163 -45.81 -8.37 -27.60
C ASN A 163 -45.27 -9.75 -27.19
N SER A 164 -46.25 -10.65 -27.03
CA SER A 164 -46.34 -12.10 -27.19
C SER A 164 -45.18 -12.87 -27.87
N ASP A 165 -44.75 -13.99 -27.25
CA ASP A 165 -45.07 -15.38 -27.69
C ASP A 165 -43.97 -16.41 -27.33
N LYS A 166 -44.25 -17.32 -26.39
CA LYS A 166 -44.21 -18.81 -26.51
C LYS A 166 -44.03 -19.56 -25.16
N PRO A 167 -44.48 -20.84 -25.08
CA PRO A 167 -45.13 -21.39 -23.90
C PRO A 167 -44.22 -22.19 -22.97
N ALA A 168 -44.72 -22.35 -21.75
CA ALA A 168 -44.18 -23.10 -20.63
C ALA A 168 -44.18 -24.62 -20.84
N ASP A 169 -43.27 -25.30 -20.16
CA ASP A 169 -43.47 -26.67 -19.68
C ASP A 169 -42.98 -26.78 -18.21
N PRO A 170 -43.67 -27.54 -17.33
CA PRO A 170 -43.42 -27.56 -15.90
C PRO A 170 -42.64 -28.82 -15.48
N ARG A 171 -41.69 -28.69 -14.55
CA ARG A 171 -41.39 -29.77 -13.59
C ARG A 171 -40.54 -29.30 -12.41
N LEU A 172 -41.16 -29.35 -11.25
CA LEU A 172 -40.56 -29.30 -9.93
C LEU A 172 -39.76 -30.58 -9.66
N THR A 173 -38.58 -30.46 -9.04
CA THR A 173 -38.23 -31.15 -7.80
C THR A 173 -36.96 -30.54 -7.18
N PRO A 174 -36.91 -30.37 -5.84
CA PRO A 174 -35.77 -29.82 -5.13
C PRO A 174 -34.85 -30.93 -4.59
N SER A 175 -33.74 -30.50 -3.99
CA SER A 175 -32.78 -31.25 -3.13
C SER A 175 -31.45 -31.63 -3.78
N SER A 176 -30.37 -30.97 -3.33
CA SER A 176 -29.43 -31.60 -2.38
C SER A 176 -28.40 -30.57 -1.95
N THR A 177 -28.54 -30.16 -0.69
CA THR A 177 -27.53 -29.49 0.14
C THR A 177 -26.25 -30.30 0.09
N ASN A 178 -25.18 -29.76 -0.49
CA ASN A 178 -23.85 -30.34 -0.35
C ASN A 178 -23.05 -29.49 0.63
N SER A 179 -23.05 -29.93 1.88
CA SER A 179 -22.13 -29.48 2.93
C SER A 179 -20.70 -29.78 2.50
N GLN A 180 -19.99 -28.78 2.00
CA GLN A 180 -18.55 -28.88 1.82
C GLN A 180 -17.84 -28.52 3.12
N LYS A 181 -17.16 -29.52 3.69
CA LYS A 181 -16.09 -29.39 4.69
C LYS A 181 -15.11 -28.29 4.27
N PRO A 182 -14.55 -27.50 5.21
CA PRO A 182 -13.47 -26.58 4.90
C PRO A 182 -12.20 -27.41 4.64
N THR A 183 -11.91 -27.65 3.37
CA THR A 183 -10.55 -28.00 2.95
C THR A 183 -9.73 -26.72 2.95
N CYS A 184 -8.53 -26.80 3.52
CA CYS A 184 -7.44 -25.82 3.41
C CYS A 184 -7.01 -25.69 1.94
N ALA A 185 -7.89 -25.15 1.10
CA ALA A 185 -7.63 -24.85 -0.29
C ALA A 185 -7.11 -23.42 -0.35
N ASP A 186 -5.89 -23.26 -0.86
CA ASP A 186 -5.29 -21.97 -1.15
C ASP A 186 -6.23 -21.15 -2.07
N PRO A 187 -6.81 -20.04 -1.58
CA PRO A 187 -7.74 -19.22 -2.35
C PRO A 187 -7.08 -18.63 -3.60
N GLU A 188 -5.74 -18.53 -3.66
CA GLU A 188 -5.02 -18.08 -4.85
C GLU A 188 -5.20 -19.02 -6.06
N LYS A 189 -5.50 -20.30 -5.82
CA LYS A 189 -5.64 -21.31 -6.88
C LYS A 189 -7.03 -21.34 -7.51
N ALA A 190 -8.03 -20.77 -6.84
CA ALA A 190 -9.44 -20.88 -7.23
C ALA A 190 -9.92 -19.74 -8.13
N SER A 191 -9.18 -18.63 -8.20
CA SER A 191 -9.65 -17.45 -8.93
C SER A 191 -9.26 -17.43 -10.41
N GLN A 192 -10.29 -17.18 -11.21
CA GLN A 192 -10.36 -16.85 -12.63
C GLN A 192 -9.04 -16.84 -13.42
N LYS A 193 -9.00 -17.68 -14.46
CA LYS A 193 -8.05 -17.76 -15.58
C LYS A 193 -7.29 -16.44 -15.82
N GLN A 194 -6.22 -16.22 -15.07
CA GLN A 194 -5.33 -15.08 -15.28
C GLN A 194 -4.84 -15.19 -16.72
N SER A 195 -5.04 -14.13 -17.50
CA SER A 195 -4.63 -14.11 -18.90
C SER A 195 -3.15 -14.50 -18.94
N ALA A 196 -2.81 -15.54 -19.72
CA ALA A 196 -1.47 -16.08 -19.76
C ALA A 196 -0.50 -14.95 -20.11
N CYS A 197 0.29 -14.49 -19.14
CA CYS A 197 1.19 -13.37 -19.32
C CYS A 197 2.33 -13.83 -20.25
N PRO A 198 2.48 -13.22 -21.45
CA PRO A 198 3.44 -13.69 -22.43
C PRO A 198 4.88 -13.48 -21.94
N ILE A 199 5.78 -14.38 -22.37
CA ILE A 199 7.23 -14.21 -22.18
C ILE A 199 7.73 -13.29 -23.29
N MET A 200 8.32 -12.16 -22.91
CA MET A 200 8.91 -11.22 -23.84
C MET A 200 10.29 -11.71 -24.30
N LEU A 201 10.47 -11.94 -25.61
CA LEU A 201 11.71 -12.49 -26.20
C LEU A 201 12.67 -11.41 -26.72
N TYR A 202 12.52 -10.15 -26.31
CA TYR A 202 13.38 -9.05 -26.77
C TYR A 202 14.85 -9.25 -26.42
N ALA A 203 15.15 -9.58 -25.16
CA ALA A 203 16.52 -9.80 -24.70
C ALA A 203 17.27 -10.88 -25.52
N PRO A 204 16.75 -12.11 -25.69
CA PRO A 204 17.44 -13.12 -26.49
C PRO A 204 17.54 -12.74 -27.99
N VAL A 205 16.55 -12.05 -28.55
CA VAL A 205 16.61 -11.59 -29.95
C VAL A 205 17.71 -10.55 -30.15
N TYR A 206 17.79 -9.52 -29.29
CA TYR A 206 18.83 -8.49 -29.40
C TYR A 206 20.23 -9.04 -29.12
N ASN A 207 20.36 -9.93 -28.13
CA ASN A 207 21.63 -10.60 -27.85
C ASN A 207 22.06 -11.50 -29.02
N GLY A 208 21.12 -12.23 -29.64
CA GLY A 208 21.38 -13.06 -30.82
C GLY A 208 21.83 -12.24 -32.03
N LEU A 209 21.16 -11.12 -32.31
CA LEU A 209 21.55 -10.19 -33.38
C LEU A 209 22.94 -9.58 -33.13
N SER A 210 23.23 -9.22 -31.88
CA SER A 210 24.55 -8.71 -31.46
C SER A 210 25.65 -9.75 -31.64
N ALA A 211 25.37 -11.01 -31.30
CA ALA A 211 26.29 -12.12 -31.50
C ALA A 211 26.53 -12.38 -32.98
N ALA A 212 25.49 -12.36 -33.83
CA ALA A 212 25.62 -12.52 -35.28
C ALA A 212 26.49 -11.41 -35.91
N LEU A 213 26.34 -10.17 -35.43
CA LEU A 213 27.20 -9.06 -35.85
C LEU A 213 28.66 -9.27 -35.41
N ALA A 214 28.88 -9.75 -34.18
CA ALA A 214 30.24 -10.06 -33.70
C ALA A 214 30.89 -11.19 -34.50
N PHE A 215 30.13 -12.25 -34.82
CA PHE A 215 30.58 -13.31 -35.73
C PHE A 215 30.97 -12.77 -37.10
N SER A 216 30.24 -11.78 -37.61
CA SER A 216 30.56 -11.15 -38.90
C SER A 216 31.89 -10.40 -38.85
N PHE A 217 32.24 -9.73 -37.74
CA PHE A 217 33.54 -9.08 -37.57
C PHE A 217 34.70 -10.07 -37.52
N ILE A 218 34.57 -11.15 -36.74
CA ILE A 218 35.58 -12.22 -36.69
C ILE A 218 35.70 -12.93 -38.04
N GLY A 219 34.58 -13.20 -38.72
CA GLY A 219 34.55 -13.83 -40.04
C GLY A 219 35.24 -12.99 -41.12
N LYS A 220 35.12 -11.66 -41.07
CA LYS A 220 35.90 -10.77 -41.95
C LYS A 220 37.40 -10.88 -41.69
N GLY A 221 37.82 -10.94 -40.42
CA GLY A 221 39.22 -11.16 -40.07
C GLY A 221 39.77 -12.49 -40.60
N LEU A 222 38.99 -13.57 -40.50
CA LEU A 222 39.35 -14.88 -41.07
C LEU A 222 39.46 -14.83 -42.60
N THR A 223 38.56 -14.11 -43.27
CA THR A 223 38.59 -13.94 -44.74
C THR A 223 39.86 -13.22 -45.20
N THR A 224 40.30 -12.19 -44.46
CA THR A 224 41.57 -11.51 -44.74
C THR A 224 42.76 -12.47 -44.59
N LEU A 225 42.82 -13.24 -43.49
CA LEU A 225 43.87 -14.24 -43.28
C LEU A 225 43.93 -15.28 -44.39
N LEU A 226 42.77 -15.78 -44.85
CA LEU A 226 42.68 -16.72 -45.97
C LEU A 226 43.18 -16.11 -47.28
N SER A 227 42.92 -14.82 -47.50
CA SER A 227 43.34 -14.10 -48.70
C SER A 227 44.87 -13.90 -48.71
N GLU A 228 45.45 -13.51 -47.58
CA GLU A 228 46.91 -13.40 -47.41
C GLU A 228 47.60 -14.74 -47.59
N PHE A 229 47.06 -15.81 -47.00
CA PHE A 229 47.61 -17.15 -47.16
C PHE A 229 47.62 -17.59 -48.63
N ARG A 230 46.58 -17.26 -49.40
CA ARG A 230 46.52 -17.59 -50.83
C ARG A 230 47.62 -16.89 -51.64
N LEU A 231 48.09 -15.73 -51.21
CA LEU A 231 49.14 -14.97 -51.90
C LEU A 231 50.54 -15.42 -51.49
N ASP A 232 50.78 -15.57 -50.18
CA ASP A 232 52.13 -15.77 -49.63
C ASP A 232 52.46 -17.24 -49.30
N GLY A 233 51.45 -18.11 -49.16
CA GLY A 233 51.62 -19.53 -48.81
C GLY A 233 52.17 -19.80 -47.40
N ASN A 234 52.35 -18.76 -46.58
CA ASN A 234 52.95 -18.86 -45.26
C ASN A 234 51.90 -19.06 -44.14
N TYR A 235 52.15 -20.00 -43.23
CA TYR A 235 51.22 -20.35 -42.16
C TYR A 235 51.34 -19.46 -40.90
N THR A 236 52.32 -18.57 -40.81
CA THR A 236 52.54 -17.74 -39.60
C THR A 236 51.32 -16.91 -39.21
N ASN A 237 50.55 -16.42 -40.19
CA ASN A 237 49.40 -15.54 -39.92
C ASN A 237 48.26 -16.29 -39.22
N PHE A 238 48.17 -17.63 -39.33
CA PHE A 238 47.18 -18.43 -38.62
C PHE A 238 47.41 -18.51 -37.10
N THR A 239 48.58 -18.09 -36.60
CA THR A 239 48.79 -17.96 -35.15
C THR A 239 47.80 -16.97 -34.51
N LEU A 240 47.34 -15.97 -35.26
CA LEU A 240 46.29 -15.02 -34.83
C LEU A 240 44.94 -15.69 -34.56
N CYS A 241 44.67 -16.87 -35.16
CA CYS A 241 43.44 -17.62 -34.89
C CYS A 241 43.35 -18.05 -33.42
N ALA A 242 44.47 -18.24 -32.72
CA ALA A 242 44.47 -18.55 -31.29
C ALA A 242 43.88 -17.42 -30.43
N LEU A 243 43.93 -16.17 -30.91
CA LEU A 243 43.38 -14.99 -30.24
C LEU A 243 41.93 -14.70 -30.65
N MET A 244 41.38 -15.38 -31.67
CA MET A 244 40.01 -15.14 -32.14
C MET A 244 38.93 -15.30 -31.05
N PRO A 245 38.98 -16.28 -30.13
CA PRO A 245 38.00 -16.37 -29.04
C PRO A 245 38.01 -15.13 -28.14
N LEU A 246 39.20 -14.60 -27.83
CA LEU A 246 39.35 -13.38 -27.03
C LEU A 246 38.83 -12.16 -27.79
N LEU A 247 39.17 -12.04 -29.07
CA LEU A 247 38.68 -10.97 -29.94
C LEU A 247 37.16 -11.03 -30.12
N PHE A 248 36.57 -12.22 -30.15
CA PHE A 248 35.12 -12.40 -30.18
C PHE A 248 34.47 -11.85 -28.91
N CYS A 249 35.02 -12.14 -27.72
CA CYS A 249 34.51 -11.57 -26.47
C CYS A 249 34.54 -10.04 -26.47
N VAL A 250 35.65 -9.45 -26.92
CA VAL A 250 35.78 -7.99 -27.05
C VAL A 250 34.78 -7.44 -28.06
N SER A 251 34.68 -8.05 -29.23
CA SER A 251 33.71 -7.69 -30.27
C SER A 251 32.28 -7.77 -29.76
N LEU A 252 31.93 -8.81 -29.01
CA LEU A 252 30.59 -9.05 -28.49
C LEU A 252 30.15 -7.92 -27.56
N PHE A 253 31.05 -7.43 -26.70
CA PHE A 253 30.77 -6.28 -25.85
C PHE A 253 30.35 -5.06 -26.67
N PHE A 254 31.11 -4.71 -27.72
CA PHE A 254 30.80 -3.55 -28.56
C PHE A 254 29.53 -3.73 -29.38
N THR A 255 29.29 -4.91 -29.94
CA THR A 255 28.07 -5.14 -30.74
C THR A 255 26.81 -5.16 -29.89
N LEU A 256 26.89 -5.63 -28.64
CA LEU A 256 25.81 -5.50 -27.66
C LEU A 256 25.47 -4.04 -27.38
N GLN A 257 26.48 -3.18 -27.19
CA GLN A 257 26.24 -1.74 -26.97
C GLN A 257 25.61 -1.07 -28.20
N ILE A 258 26.05 -1.42 -29.41
CA ILE A 258 25.46 -0.88 -30.65
C ILE A 258 23.98 -1.26 -30.74
N MET A 259 23.65 -2.54 -30.56
CA MET A 259 22.26 -2.99 -30.61
C MET A 259 21.41 -2.36 -29.52
N GLN A 260 21.93 -2.26 -28.29
CA GLN A 260 21.18 -1.68 -27.18
C GLN A 260 20.89 -0.20 -27.39
N ASN A 261 21.86 0.60 -27.84
CA ASN A 261 21.63 2.00 -28.15
C ASN A 261 20.64 2.19 -29.30
N LEU A 262 20.71 1.35 -30.34
CA LEU A 262 19.74 1.37 -31.44
C LEU A 262 18.34 1.04 -30.94
N THR A 263 18.19 -0.02 -30.13
CA THR A 263 16.92 -0.38 -29.51
C THR A 263 16.39 0.72 -28.60
N PHE A 264 17.24 1.44 -27.86
CA PHE A 264 16.78 2.58 -27.07
C PHE A 264 16.36 3.78 -27.92
N ALA A 265 16.97 3.98 -29.09
CA ALA A 265 16.64 5.09 -29.97
C ALA A 265 15.31 4.88 -30.73
N ILE A 266 15.03 3.66 -31.21
CA ILE A 266 13.89 3.40 -32.11
C ILE A 266 12.99 2.24 -31.65
N GLY A 267 13.31 1.59 -30.53
CA GLY A 267 12.61 0.40 -30.07
C GLY A 267 11.23 0.70 -29.48
N PRO A 268 10.39 -0.34 -29.37
CA PRO A 268 9.02 -0.20 -28.89
C PRO A 268 8.95 0.02 -27.37
N ILE A 269 8.31 1.12 -26.95
CA ILE A 269 8.11 1.51 -25.54
C ILE A 269 6.86 0.86 -24.92
N ALA A 270 5.95 0.33 -25.73
CA ALA A 270 4.66 -0.23 -25.26
C ALA A 270 4.81 -1.33 -24.20
N HIS A 271 5.93 -2.06 -24.18
CA HIS A 271 6.22 -3.12 -23.23
C HIS A 271 6.26 -2.66 -21.77
N TYR A 272 6.56 -1.38 -21.52
CA TYR A 272 6.54 -0.81 -20.17
C TYR A 272 5.13 -0.65 -19.60
N HIS A 273 4.10 -0.67 -20.46
CA HIS A 273 2.69 -0.50 -20.08
C HIS A 273 1.89 -1.81 -20.22
N GLN A 274 2.56 -2.94 -20.40
CA GLN A 274 1.92 -4.25 -20.59
C GLN A 274 2.47 -5.27 -19.61
N ASN A 275 1.60 -6.18 -19.16
CA ASN A 275 1.99 -7.27 -18.28
C ASN A 275 2.76 -8.34 -19.06
N SER A 276 3.85 -8.82 -18.48
CA SER A 276 4.63 -9.97 -18.95
C SER A 276 4.84 -10.94 -17.80
N ARG A 277 5.39 -12.12 -18.08
CA ARG A 277 5.64 -13.15 -17.05
C ARG A 277 6.44 -12.64 -15.83
N TYR A 278 7.32 -11.66 -16.00
CA TYR A 278 8.21 -11.15 -14.95
C TYR A 278 8.00 -9.67 -14.62
N TYR A 279 6.98 -9.03 -15.20
CA TYR A 279 6.73 -7.60 -15.03
C TYR A 279 5.23 -7.32 -15.06
N SER A 280 4.74 -6.59 -14.07
CA SER A 280 3.34 -6.18 -13.97
C SER A 280 3.26 -4.66 -14.08
N ALA A 281 2.68 -4.17 -15.17
CA ALA A 281 2.46 -2.75 -15.44
C ALA A 281 1.02 -2.32 -15.12
N VAL A 282 0.08 -3.23 -15.31
CA VAL A 282 -1.36 -3.01 -15.15
C VAL A 282 -1.80 -3.75 -13.89
N PRO A 283 -2.48 -3.07 -12.94
CA PRO A 283 -2.97 -3.71 -11.73
C PRO A 283 -3.91 -4.88 -12.05
N PRO A 284 -3.91 -5.95 -11.23
CA PRO A 284 -4.85 -7.05 -11.40
C PRO A 284 -6.29 -6.58 -11.20
N LEU A 285 -7.24 -7.29 -11.80
CA LEU A 285 -8.66 -7.06 -11.55
C LEU A 285 -8.99 -7.46 -10.10
N PRO A 286 -9.91 -6.74 -9.43
CA PRO A 286 -10.39 -7.10 -8.10
C PRO A 286 -10.90 -8.54 -8.07
N ASN A 287 -10.57 -9.24 -7.00
CA ASN A 287 -10.88 -10.64 -6.78
C ASN A 287 -11.48 -10.82 -5.39
N PRO A 288 -12.82 -10.80 -5.26
CA PRO A 288 -13.48 -10.84 -3.97
C PRO A 288 -13.08 -12.02 -3.06
N ALA A 289 -12.66 -13.15 -3.65
CA ALA A 289 -12.22 -14.30 -2.86
C ALA A 289 -10.89 -14.07 -2.12
N ILE A 290 -9.98 -13.29 -2.71
CA ILE A 290 -8.70 -12.92 -2.09
C ILE A 290 -8.87 -11.64 -1.28
N ASP A 291 -9.58 -10.65 -1.83
CA ASP A 291 -9.73 -9.33 -1.24
C ASP A 291 -10.50 -9.38 0.09
N ASN A 292 -11.39 -10.36 0.29
CA ASN A 292 -12.11 -10.56 1.55
C ASN A 292 -11.32 -11.35 2.63
N ALA A 293 -10.15 -11.90 2.29
CA ALA A 293 -9.38 -12.78 3.16
C ALA A 293 -7.90 -12.41 3.17
N LEU A 294 -7.61 -11.12 3.36
CA LEU A 294 -6.25 -10.61 3.38
C LEU A 294 -5.48 -11.10 4.63
N PRO A 295 -4.28 -11.68 4.44
CA PRO A 295 -3.47 -12.15 5.57
C PRO A 295 -2.86 -10.99 6.37
N HIS A 296 -2.37 -11.29 7.58
CA HIS A 296 -1.47 -10.37 8.26
C HIS A 296 -0.11 -10.35 7.54
N ILE A 297 0.41 -9.16 7.24
CA ILE A 297 1.73 -8.98 6.61
C ILE A 297 2.72 -8.30 7.55
N THR A 298 3.94 -8.83 7.65
CA THR A 298 5.04 -8.14 8.31
C THR A 298 6.04 -7.66 7.27
N ILE A 299 6.19 -6.34 7.16
CA ILE A 299 7.12 -5.69 6.25
C ILE A 299 8.43 -5.47 6.98
N GLN A 300 9.47 -6.17 6.54
CA GLN A 300 10.83 -5.99 7.05
C GLN A 300 11.63 -5.10 6.11
N MET A 301 12.27 -4.06 6.67
CA MET A 301 13.09 -3.12 5.92
C MET A 301 14.52 -3.07 6.49
N PRO A 302 15.52 -3.64 5.79
CA PRO A 302 16.91 -3.55 6.21
C PRO A 302 17.49 -2.15 5.93
N VAL A 303 18.21 -1.62 6.91
CA VAL A 303 18.84 -0.29 6.88
C VAL A 303 20.28 -0.37 7.37
N TYR A 304 21.16 0.42 6.77
CA TYR A 304 22.57 0.49 7.13
C TYR A 304 23.17 1.89 7.12
N LYS A 305 23.18 2.60 5.98
CA LYS A 305 23.84 3.92 5.86
C LYS A 305 22.97 4.98 5.19
N GLU A 306 21.73 4.61 4.87
CA GLU A 306 20.70 5.46 4.30
C GLU A 306 20.46 6.63 5.25
N SER A 307 20.31 7.84 4.71
CA SER A 307 20.02 9.01 5.54
C SER A 307 18.57 9.01 6.00
N LEU A 308 18.33 9.50 7.23
CA LEU A 308 16.98 9.59 7.78
C LEU A 308 16.09 10.46 6.89
N ALA A 309 16.48 11.71 6.64
CA ALA A 309 15.65 12.66 5.91
C ALA A 309 15.52 12.36 4.40
N THR A 310 16.60 11.95 3.72
CA THR A 310 16.60 11.85 2.24
C THR A 310 16.10 10.50 1.74
N VAL A 311 16.25 9.43 2.53
CA VAL A 311 15.94 8.06 2.09
C VAL A 311 14.89 7.43 2.99
N LEU A 312 15.12 7.37 4.31
CA LEU A 312 14.24 6.63 5.19
C LEU A 312 12.86 7.26 5.32
N THR A 313 12.78 8.56 5.59
CA THR A 313 11.51 9.28 5.70
C THR A 313 10.63 9.12 4.45
N PRO A 314 11.08 9.43 3.22
CA PRO A 314 10.21 9.27 2.05
C PRO A 314 9.84 7.80 1.78
N SER A 315 10.76 6.86 1.98
CA SER A 315 10.46 5.43 1.84
C SER A 315 9.43 4.95 2.84
N LEU A 316 9.55 5.36 4.11
CA LEU A 316 8.62 5.00 5.18
C LEU A 316 7.26 5.65 5.01
N THR A 317 7.20 6.90 4.56
CA THR A 317 5.93 7.55 4.22
C THR A 317 5.23 6.80 3.09
N SER A 318 5.95 6.46 2.01
CA SER A 318 5.39 5.67 0.91
C SER A 318 4.89 4.29 1.37
N LEU A 319 5.63 3.65 2.28
CA LEU A 319 5.29 2.33 2.82
C LEU A 319 4.04 2.43 3.72
N LYS A 320 3.96 3.44 4.59
CA LYS A 320 2.77 3.71 5.40
C LYS A 320 1.53 3.97 4.55
N THR A 321 1.63 4.69 3.43
CA THR A 321 0.50 4.85 2.50
C THR A 321 0.03 3.49 1.92
N GLY A 322 0.98 2.60 1.64
CA GLY A 322 0.67 1.21 1.23
C GLY A 322 0.00 0.40 2.35
N MET A 323 0.49 0.50 3.57
CA MET A 323 -0.10 -0.14 4.76
C MET A 323 -1.53 0.37 5.01
N GLN A 324 -1.73 1.68 4.93
CA GLN A 324 -3.06 2.29 5.00
C GLN A 324 -4.00 1.71 3.94
N THR A 325 -3.55 1.61 2.68
CA THR A 325 -4.37 1.03 1.60
C THR A 325 -4.72 -0.44 1.90
N TYR A 326 -3.76 -1.22 2.40
CA TYR A 326 -3.98 -2.61 2.79
C TYR A 326 -4.98 -2.74 3.94
N ALA A 327 -4.88 -1.85 4.93
CA ALA A 327 -5.76 -1.79 6.08
C ALA A 327 -7.19 -1.42 5.69
N HIS A 328 -7.38 -0.49 4.74
CA HIS A 328 -8.69 -0.15 4.18
C HIS A 328 -9.31 -1.30 3.39
N HIS A 329 -8.56 -2.30 2.94
CA HIS A 329 -9.12 -3.51 2.36
C HIS A 329 -9.44 -4.60 3.41
N GLY A 330 -9.22 -4.31 4.70
CA GLY A 330 -9.42 -5.27 5.80
C GLY A 330 -8.19 -6.14 6.11
N GLY A 331 -7.05 -5.90 5.46
CA GLY A 331 -5.79 -6.54 5.81
C GLY A 331 -5.17 -5.92 7.07
N THR A 332 -4.22 -6.62 7.69
CA THR A 332 -3.47 -6.09 8.84
C THR A 332 -1.98 -6.12 8.53
N SER A 333 -1.24 -5.11 8.97
CA SER A 333 0.19 -5.01 8.68
C SER A 333 1.04 -4.62 9.88
N SER A 334 2.31 -4.99 9.85
CA SER A 334 3.31 -4.54 10.82
C SER A 334 4.59 -4.17 10.11
N LEU A 335 5.23 -3.10 10.55
CA LEU A 335 6.49 -2.60 9.98
C LEU A 335 7.63 -2.81 10.98
N PHE A 336 8.70 -3.45 10.50
CA PHE A 336 9.88 -3.76 11.28
C PHE A 336 11.16 -3.35 10.55
N ILE A 337 12.05 -2.63 11.23
CA ILE A 337 13.30 -2.12 10.65
C ILE A 337 14.51 -2.85 11.27
N ASP A 338 15.35 -3.42 10.40
CA ASP A 338 16.65 -3.97 10.77
C ASP A 338 17.73 -2.91 10.50
N ASP A 339 17.98 -1.99 11.44
CA ASP A 339 18.97 -0.90 11.28
C ASP A 339 20.32 -1.26 11.93
N ASP A 340 21.19 -1.90 11.15
CA ASP A 340 22.58 -2.17 11.54
C ASP A 340 23.42 -0.87 11.57
N GLY A 341 22.91 0.22 10.99
CA GLY A 341 23.54 1.55 10.97
C GLY A 341 23.59 2.22 12.34
N LEU A 342 22.66 1.90 13.24
CA LEU A 342 22.61 2.46 14.59
C LEU A 342 23.90 2.21 15.40
N CYS A 343 24.66 1.16 15.08
CA CYS A 343 25.96 0.88 15.71
C CYS A 343 27.13 1.73 15.17
N ILE A 344 26.97 2.39 14.02
CA ILE A 344 28.05 3.12 13.32
C ILE A 344 27.80 4.63 13.33
N LEU A 345 26.55 5.05 13.41
CA LEU A 345 26.16 6.46 13.41
C LEU A 345 26.68 7.19 14.66
N PRO A 346 26.93 8.51 14.53
CA PRO A 346 27.11 9.36 15.70
C PRO A 346 25.92 9.25 16.65
N PRO A 347 26.13 9.36 17.98
CA PRO A 347 25.09 9.15 18.98
C PRO A 347 23.87 10.07 18.79
N ASP A 348 24.09 11.31 18.34
CA ASP A 348 23.03 12.28 18.09
C ASP A 348 22.11 11.83 16.94
N GLN A 349 22.68 11.33 15.85
CA GLN A 349 21.92 10.84 14.68
C GLN A 349 21.23 9.51 14.98
N ALA A 350 21.85 8.64 15.77
CA ALA A 350 21.23 7.40 16.22
C ALA A 350 20.01 7.70 17.11
N LYS A 351 20.12 8.66 18.02
CA LYS A 351 19.00 9.10 18.87
C LYS A 351 17.85 9.68 18.04
N GLU A 352 18.15 10.55 17.08
CA GLU A 352 17.14 11.13 16.18
C GLU A 352 16.38 10.03 15.41
N ARG A 353 17.07 9.00 14.93
CA ARG A 353 16.43 7.85 14.27
C ARG A 353 15.55 7.04 15.20
N ILE A 354 16.03 6.73 16.40
CA ILE A 354 15.25 5.97 17.39
C ILE A 354 13.99 6.75 17.77
N GLU A 355 14.12 8.06 18.01
CA GLU A 355 12.97 8.94 18.27
C GLU A 355 12.00 8.96 17.09
N TYR A 356 12.51 9.01 15.86
CA TYR A 356 11.68 8.91 14.66
C TYR A 356 10.91 7.57 14.60
N TYR A 357 11.57 6.44 14.84
CA TYR A 357 10.92 5.12 14.86
C TYR A 357 9.85 5.03 15.95
N THR A 358 10.16 5.48 17.17
CA THR A 358 9.20 5.50 18.29
C THR A 358 7.99 6.37 17.98
N THR A 359 8.21 7.58 17.45
CA THR A 359 7.14 8.53 17.10
C THR A 359 6.20 7.95 16.05
N HIS A 360 6.73 7.20 15.10
CA HIS A 360 5.94 6.60 14.01
C HIS A 360 5.40 5.20 14.36
N GLY A 361 5.63 4.70 15.57
CA GLY A 361 5.18 3.37 16.00
C GLY A 361 5.89 2.22 15.28
N ILE A 362 7.14 2.42 14.87
CA ILE A 362 7.90 1.44 14.09
C ILE A 362 8.77 0.59 15.02
N GLY A 363 8.62 -0.74 14.91
CA GLY A 363 9.52 -1.68 15.58
C GLY A 363 10.90 -1.65 14.92
N TRP A 364 11.98 -1.65 15.71
CA TRP A 364 13.34 -1.64 15.18
C TRP A 364 14.26 -2.57 15.97
N ILE A 365 15.29 -3.07 15.31
CA ILE A 365 16.39 -3.81 15.91
C ILE A 365 17.73 -3.36 15.31
N ALA A 366 18.77 -3.33 16.14
CA ALA A 366 20.15 -3.16 15.71
C ALA A 366 20.95 -4.36 16.16
N ARG A 367 21.58 -5.07 15.22
CA ARG A 367 22.39 -6.25 15.59
C ARG A 367 23.74 -5.80 16.12
N PRO A 368 24.31 -6.51 17.12
CA PRO A 368 25.69 -6.28 17.53
C PRO A 368 26.66 -6.45 16.36
N ARG A 369 27.76 -5.70 16.40
CA ARG A 369 28.82 -5.77 15.38
C ARG A 369 29.35 -7.21 15.27
N HIS A 370 29.46 -7.71 14.03
CA HIS A 370 29.98 -9.06 13.78
C HIS A 370 31.35 -9.25 14.45
N GLY A 371 31.48 -10.30 15.27
CA GLY A 371 32.70 -10.65 15.99
C GLY A 371 32.81 -10.18 17.45
N HIS A 372 31.85 -9.39 17.96
CA HIS A 372 31.76 -9.06 19.39
C HIS A 372 30.66 -9.88 20.07
N GLN A 373 31.00 -10.62 21.12
CA GLN A 373 30.02 -11.21 22.04
C GLN A 373 29.24 -10.07 22.72
N GLY A 374 27.91 -10.08 22.56
CA GLY A 374 27.04 -8.98 22.96
C GLY A 374 27.14 -8.68 24.46
N GLN A 375 27.44 -7.43 24.81
CA GLN A 375 27.04 -6.88 26.10
C GLN A 375 25.59 -6.41 25.95
N SER A 376 24.69 -7.11 26.64
CA SER A 376 23.32 -6.65 26.85
C SER A 376 23.33 -5.27 27.50
N LEU A 377 22.77 -4.27 26.81
CA LEU A 377 22.45 -2.98 27.43
C LEU A 377 21.39 -3.21 28.52
N PRO A 378 21.53 -2.61 29.72
CA PRO A 378 20.54 -2.76 30.77
C PRO A 378 19.22 -2.07 30.37
N HIS A 379 18.13 -2.73 30.73
CA HIS A 379 16.72 -2.39 30.50
C HIS A 379 16.34 -0.96 30.88
#